data_AF-A0AAP0CTW4-F1
#
_entry.id   AF-A0AAP0CTW4-F1
#
_cell.length_a   1.000
_cell.length_b   1.000
_cell.length_c   1.000
_cell.angle_alpha   90.00
_cell.angle_beta   90.00
_cell.angle_gamma   90.00
#
_symmetry.space_group_name_H-M   'P 1'
#
loop_
_entity.id
_entity.type
_entity.pdbx_description
1 polymer ?
#
loop_
_entity_poly.entity_id
_entity_poly.type
_entity_poly.pdbx_seq_one_letter_code
_entity_poly.pdbx_strand_id
1 'polypeptide(L)'
;MKKEAAFHGCLIGRFKQYSTEPKPFSILHPRLWPGTDGSWKSSKASYKILGSGLIHLRKYINIKGQADIVNTIVRHAQGPGAFYVPSDQDGEIRGLHMTTFGRNWDPITRYEKRCRSDDGFEPLQIPLNFIHLVETAIKDAQAYLKKDMRFKKKYAHACLDELPSMRPDICVANFYSPYGHFVLHQDCDESSDSLEKGLPVVSISVGDEALFYYGHTRDERKLSYVHIKSGDVLIYGDESRLIYHGVNNICMGSRSCEFVRACRMDVGHLNLILKQV
;
A
#
# COMPACT_ATOMS: atom_id res chain seq x y z
N MET A 1 14.71 -10.96 -55.02
CA MET A 1 15.72 -10.97 -53.94
C MET A 1 16.13 -9.53 -53.67
N LYS A 2 16.01 -9.08 -52.40
CA LYS A 2 16.87 -8.13 -51.65
C LYS A 2 17.43 -6.90 -52.42
N LYS A 3 17.24 -5.63 -52.01
CA LYS A 3 17.47 -5.09 -50.66
C LYS A 3 17.00 -3.62 -50.52
N GLU A 4 16.53 -3.32 -49.31
CA GLU A 4 16.71 -2.12 -48.47
C GLU A 4 16.48 -0.71 -49.04
N ALA A 5 15.40 -0.10 -48.55
CA ALA A 5 15.19 1.34 -48.52
C ALA A 5 15.99 1.97 -47.36
N ALA A 6 16.73 3.04 -47.66
CA ALA A 6 17.34 3.93 -46.68
C ALA A 6 16.51 5.22 -46.61
N PHE A 7 16.02 5.58 -45.44
CA PHE A 7 15.48 6.92 -45.18
C PHE A 7 16.18 7.54 -43.96
N HIS A 8 17.05 8.50 -44.29
CA HIS A 8 17.39 9.74 -43.61
C HIS A 8 17.12 9.83 -42.10
N GLY A 9 18.21 9.80 -41.33
CA GLY A 9 18.23 10.25 -39.95
C GLY A 9 18.10 11.77 -39.85
N CYS A 10 17.16 12.22 -39.02
CA CYS A 10 17.12 13.58 -38.49
C CYS A 10 17.48 13.50 -37.00
N LEU A 11 18.66 14.04 -36.67
CA LEU A 11 19.13 14.27 -35.30
C LEU A 11 18.29 15.40 -34.69
N ILE A 12 17.24 15.04 -33.95
CA ILE A 12 16.60 15.95 -33.00
C ILE A 12 16.94 15.41 -31.61
N GLY A 13 17.86 16.10 -30.94
CA GLY A 13 18.20 15.83 -29.55
C GLY A 13 16.94 15.83 -28.69
N ARG A 14 16.62 14.69 -28.09
CA ARG A 14 15.61 14.61 -27.04
C ARG A 14 16.15 15.41 -25.85
N PHE A 15 15.62 16.63 -25.67
CA PHE A 15 15.71 17.32 -24.39
C PHE A 15 15.17 16.36 -23.32
N LYS A 16 16.05 15.91 -22.41
CA LYS A 16 15.64 15.30 -21.14
C LYS A 16 14.87 16.37 -20.37
N GLN A 17 13.55 16.32 -20.46
CA GLN A 17 12.68 17.12 -19.62
C GLN A 17 12.81 16.57 -18.20
N TYR A 18 13.64 17.21 -17.37
CA TYR A 18 13.72 16.90 -15.95
C TYR A 18 12.32 17.14 -15.36
N SER A 19 11.67 16.06 -14.91
CA SER A 19 10.35 16.13 -14.27
C SER A 19 10.45 16.98 -13.01
N THR A 20 9.66 18.04 -12.93
CA THR A 20 9.48 18.90 -11.76
C THR A 20 8.43 18.34 -10.81
N GLU A 21 8.31 17.00 -10.69
CA GLU A 21 7.39 16.40 -9.74
C GLU A 21 7.81 16.79 -8.31
N PRO A 22 6.90 17.33 -7.48
CA PRO A 22 7.23 17.73 -6.13
C PRO A 22 7.66 16.49 -5.35
N LYS A 23 8.91 16.50 -4.86
CA LYS A 23 9.40 15.45 -3.97
C LYS A 23 8.43 15.35 -2.77
N PRO A 24 8.12 14.16 -2.25
CA PRO A 24 7.15 13.97 -1.15
C PRO A 24 7.40 14.92 0.04
N PHE A 25 8.67 15.26 0.25
CA PHE A 25 9.17 16.15 1.29
C PHE A 25 8.72 17.61 1.20
N SER A 26 8.35 18.13 0.03
CA SER A 26 7.90 19.52 -0.10
C SER A 26 6.43 19.71 0.26
N ILE A 27 5.69 18.64 0.56
CA ILE A 27 4.23 18.66 0.74
C ILE A 27 3.77 18.05 2.08
N LEU A 28 4.71 17.56 2.89
CA LEU A 28 4.46 16.98 4.19
C LEU A 28 5.15 17.84 5.27
N HIS A 29 4.35 18.60 6.03
CA HIS A 29 4.85 19.53 7.05
C HIS A 29 4.50 19.05 8.46
N PRO A 30 5.32 18.17 9.09
CA PRO A 30 5.01 17.62 10.39
C PRO A 30 5.13 18.70 11.48
N ARG A 31 4.18 18.74 12.41
CA ARG A 31 4.39 19.36 13.74
C ARG A 31 4.82 18.29 14.73
N LEU A 32 5.49 18.72 15.80
CA LEU A 32 5.68 17.92 17.00
C LEU A 32 4.31 17.51 17.55
N TRP A 33 3.87 16.30 17.21
CA TRP A 33 2.70 15.67 17.82
C TRP A 33 3.18 14.86 19.03
N PRO A 34 2.60 15.01 20.23
CA PRO A 34 3.09 14.40 21.47
C PRO A 34 2.90 12.86 21.54
N GLY A 35 2.88 12.18 20.39
CA GLY A 35 2.49 10.78 20.30
C GLY A 35 1.00 10.59 20.60
N THR A 36 0.54 9.36 20.43
CA THR A 36 -0.79 8.93 20.85
C THR A 36 -0.62 7.86 21.93
N ASP A 37 -1.63 7.64 22.75
CA ASP A 37 -1.69 6.54 23.73
C ASP A 37 -1.81 5.15 23.09
N GLY A 38 -1.61 5.05 21.76
CA GLY A 38 -1.78 3.82 20.98
C GLY A 38 -3.23 3.49 20.63
N SER A 39 -4.22 4.27 21.08
CA SER A 39 -5.63 4.05 20.75
C SER A 39 -5.95 4.60 19.37
N TRP A 40 -5.71 3.78 18.34
CA TRP A 40 -5.95 4.16 16.94
C TRP A 40 -7.31 3.72 16.40
N LYS A 41 -8.01 2.84 17.10
CA LYS A 41 -9.32 2.36 16.66
C LYS A 41 -10.35 3.49 16.74
N SER A 42 -11.12 3.64 15.67
CA SER A 42 -12.18 4.62 15.55
C SER A 42 -13.51 4.09 16.08
N SER A 43 -14.26 4.94 16.81
CA SER A 43 -15.63 4.63 17.21
C SER A 43 -16.61 4.57 16.02
N LYS A 44 -16.22 5.11 14.86
CA LYS A 44 -17.00 5.09 13.61
C LYS A 44 -16.62 3.92 12.69
N ALA A 45 -15.80 2.98 13.19
CA ALA A 45 -15.33 1.86 12.39
C ALA A 45 -16.50 0.95 11.97
N SER A 46 -16.47 0.50 10.73
CA SER A 46 -17.38 -0.51 10.18
C SER A 46 -16.61 -1.46 9.28
N TYR A 47 -17.25 -2.50 8.75
CA TYR A 47 -16.57 -3.45 7.86
C TYR A 47 -17.46 -3.84 6.67
N LYS A 48 -16.81 -4.28 5.60
CA LYS A 48 -17.45 -4.93 4.45
C LYS A 48 -16.57 -6.10 4.02
N ILE A 49 -17.17 -7.28 3.94
CA ILE A 49 -16.50 -8.46 3.38
C ILE A 49 -16.70 -8.41 1.86
N LEU A 50 -15.60 -8.41 1.11
CA LEU A 50 -15.62 -8.28 -0.35
C LEU A 50 -15.52 -9.65 -1.04
N GLY A 51 -14.81 -10.59 -0.42
CA GLY A 51 -14.60 -11.95 -0.91
C GLY A 51 -14.14 -12.87 0.22
N SER A 52 -13.93 -14.14 -0.11
CA SER A 52 -13.28 -15.08 0.80
C SER A 52 -11.84 -14.62 1.06
N GLY A 53 -11.44 -14.52 2.32
CA GLY A 53 -10.13 -13.96 2.69
C GLY A 53 -9.92 -12.46 2.44
N LEU A 54 -10.91 -11.71 1.93
CA LEU A 54 -10.79 -10.27 1.59
C LEU A 54 -11.82 -9.41 2.34
N ILE A 55 -11.34 -8.54 3.22
CA ILE A 55 -12.16 -7.70 4.10
C ILE A 55 -11.68 -6.24 4.12
N HIS A 56 -12.64 -5.32 4.01
CA HIS A 56 -12.44 -3.88 4.08
C HIS A 56 -12.95 -3.33 5.41
N LEU A 57 -12.03 -2.90 6.27
CA LEU A 57 -12.31 -2.20 7.52
C LEU A 57 -12.36 -0.69 7.24
N ARG A 58 -13.56 -0.11 7.35
CA ARG A 58 -13.84 1.27 6.97
C ARG A 58 -13.72 2.21 8.15
N LYS A 59 -13.07 3.36 7.95
CA LYS A 59 -12.78 4.36 8.99
C LYS A 59 -12.22 3.71 10.24
N TYR A 60 -11.37 2.70 10.06
CA TYR A 60 -10.86 1.86 11.14
C TYR A 60 -9.91 2.66 12.04
N ILE A 61 -9.09 3.50 11.42
CA ILE A 61 -8.10 4.35 12.09
C ILE A 61 -8.68 5.73 12.34
N ASN A 62 -8.67 6.17 13.59
CA ASN A 62 -9.11 7.50 13.98
C ASN A 62 -8.11 8.59 13.51
N ILE A 63 -8.51 9.86 13.59
CA ILE A 63 -7.71 10.95 13.04
C ILE A 63 -6.36 11.13 13.74
N LYS A 64 -6.26 10.80 15.04
CA LYS A 64 -5.00 10.86 15.78
C LYS A 64 -4.02 9.80 15.29
N GLY A 65 -4.51 8.57 15.05
CA GLY A 65 -3.70 7.49 14.49
C GLY A 65 -3.24 7.79 13.06
N GLN A 66 -4.11 8.36 12.23
CA GLN A 66 -3.74 8.81 10.88
C GLN A 66 -2.63 9.87 10.92
N ALA A 67 -2.74 10.87 11.80
CA ALA A 67 -1.71 11.89 11.97
C ALA A 67 -0.38 11.29 12.47
N ASP A 68 -0.43 10.32 13.39
CA ASP A 68 0.76 9.65 13.91
C ASP A 68 1.46 8.81 12.84
N ILE A 69 0.70 8.11 11.98
CA ILE A 69 1.23 7.40 10.80
C ILE A 69 1.96 8.37 9.88
N VAL A 70 1.31 9.47 9.46
CA VAL A 70 1.94 10.47 8.58
C VAL A 70 3.21 11.03 9.21
N ASN A 71 3.15 11.44 10.48
CA ASN A 71 4.31 12.00 11.17
C ASN A 71 5.45 10.99 11.31
N THR A 72 5.13 9.71 11.55
CA THR A 72 6.12 8.63 11.65
C THR A 72 6.81 8.42 10.32
N ILE A 73 6.04 8.25 9.23
CA ILE A 73 6.59 8.10 7.88
C ILE A 73 7.47 9.28 7.52
N VAL A 74 6.98 10.52 7.71
CA VAL A 74 7.74 11.72 7.35
C VAL A 74 9.03 11.85 8.15
N ARG A 75 9.00 11.63 9.47
CA ARG A 75 10.21 11.68 10.32
C ARG A 75 11.27 10.69 9.86
N HIS A 76 10.86 9.46 9.53
CA HIS A 76 11.77 8.42 9.06
C HIS A 76 12.25 8.67 7.63
N ALA A 77 11.43 9.34 6.84
CA ALA A 77 11.70 9.61 5.44
C ALA A 77 12.66 10.78 5.20
N GLN A 78 12.95 11.62 6.20
CA GLN A 78 13.78 12.81 6.03
C GLN A 78 15.29 12.53 5.79
N GLY A 79 15.72 11.27 5.80
CA GLY A 79 17.10 10.87 5.54
C GLY A 79 17.42 10.68 4.03
N PRO A 80 18.68 10.90 3.61
CA PRO A 80 19.15 10.51 2.28
C PRO A 80 18.82 9.04 2.00
N GLY A 81 18.25 8.77 0.82
CA GLY A 81 17.84 7.43 0.40
C GLY A 81 16.46 6.98 0.93
N ALA A 82 15.84 7.63 1.92
CA ALA A 82 14.65 7.01 2.52
C ALA A 82 13.47 6.78 1.55
N PHE A 83 13.04 7.79 0.77
CA PHE A 83 12.13 7.57 -0.36
C PHE A 83 12.87 7.52 -1.70
N TYR A 84 12.38 6.67 -2.59
CA TYR A 84 12.84 6.56 -3.97
C TYR A 84 11.66 6.43 -4.92
N VAL A 85 11.90 6.68 -6.20
CA VAL A 85 10.92 6.37 -7.26
C VAL A 85 11.24 4.94 -7.74
N PRO A 86 10.32 3.98 -7.59
CA PRO A 86 10.56 2.63 -8.09
C PRO A 86 10.61 2.65 -9.62
N SER A 87 11.37 1.72 -10.20
CA SER A 87 11.47 1.55 -11.64
C SER A 87 11.08 0.13 -12.05
N ASP A 88 10.49 -0.02 -13.23
CA ASP A 88 10.23 -1.30 -13.88
C ASP A 88 10.96 -1.40 -15.23
N GLN A 89 10.59 -2.36 -16.08
CA GLN A 89 11.20 -2.56 -17.41
C GLN A 89 10.98 -1.37 -18.36
N ASP A 90 9.93 -0.59 -18.14
CA ASP A 90 9.54 0.57 -18.94
C ASP A 90 10.08 1.90 -18.36
N GLY A 91 10.69 1.85 -17.16
CA GLY A 91 11.40 2.95 -16.52
C GLY A 91 10.82 3.34 -15.16
N GLU A 92 11.06 4.59 -14.74
CA GLU A 92 10.55 5.11 -13.46
C GLU A 92 9.01 5.14 -13.46
N ILE A 93 8.41 4.57 -12.42
CA ILE A 93 6.96 4.61 -12.18
C ILE A 93 6.61 6.01 -11.66
N ARG A 94 6.15 6.87 -12.56
CA ARG A 94 5.84 8.29 -12.26
C ARG A 94 4.71 8.42 -11.24
N GLY A 95 4.80 9.44 -10.38
CA GLY A 95 3.80 9.72 -9.37
C GLY A 95 3.73 8.72 -8.21
N LEU A 96 4.69 7.79 -8.10
CA LEU A 96 4.84 6.88 -6.97
C LEU A 96 6.21 7.09 -6.30
N HIS A 97 6.19 7.28 -4.98
CA HIS A 97 7.39 7.23 -4.15
C HIS A 97 7.26 6.12 -3.12
N MET A 98 8.30 5.32 -2.96
CA MET A 98 8.31 4.17 -2.07
C MET A 98 9.42 4.27 -1.02
N THR A 99 9.14 3.75 0.18
CA THR A 99 10.13 3.48 1.23
C THR A 99 9.76 2.19 1.96
N THR A 100 10.69 1.60 2.70
CA THR A 100 10.52 0.33 3.39
C THR A 100 10.95 0.41 4.85
N PHE A 101 10.29 -0.39 5.69
CA PHE A 101 10.67 -0.67 7.08
C PHE A 101 10.72 -2.18 7.31
N GLY A 102 11.60 -2.62 8.21
CA GLY A 102 11.86 -4.02 8.51
C GLY A 102 12.79 -4.61 7.46
N ARG A 103 12.29 -5.56 6.66
CA ARG A 103 13.01 -6.07 5.51
C ARG A 103 13.03 -5.06 4.36
N ASN A 104 14.02 -5.22 3.50
CA ASN A 104 14.07 -4.52 2.23
C ASN A 104 13.35 -5.35 1.16
N TRP A 105 12.52 -4.68 0.36
CA TRP A 105 12.07 -5.20 -0.92
C TRP A 105 12.72 -4.37 -2.02
N ASP A 106 13.40 -5.05 -2.92
CA ASP A 106 14.11 -4.48 -4.06
C ASP A 106 13.58 -5.13 -5.35
N PRO A 107 13.34 -4.35 -6.43
CA PRO A 107 12.78 -4.92 -7.66
C PRO A 107 13.71 -5.93 -8.35
N ILE A 108 15.02 -5.88 -8.09
CA ILE A 108 16.03 -6.78 -8.66
C ILE A 108 16.23 -8.00 -7.75
N THR A 109 16.44 -7.77 -6.45
CA THR A 109 16.83 -8.84 -5.50
C THR A 109 15.70 -9.33 -4.62
N ARG A 110 14.48 -8.81 -4.78
CA ARG A 110 13.33 -9.08 -3.93
C ARG A 110 13.69 -8.88 -2.45
N TYR A 111 13.62 -9.95 -1.65
CA TYR A 111 13.91 -9.94 -0.22
C TYR A 111 15.29 -10.50 0.15
N GLU A 112 16.16 -10.81 -0.82
CA GLU A 112 17.45 -11.46 -0.56
C GLU A 112 18.45 -10.54 0.17
N LYS A 113 18.47 -9.25 -0.18
CA LYS A 113 19.40 -8.28 0.40
C LYS A 113 18.76 -7.50 1.53
N ARG A 114 19.54 -7.25 2.57
CA ARG A 114 19.15 -6.40 3.72
C ARG A 114 19.14 -4.91 3.38
N CYS A 115 19.93 -4.49 2.40
CA CYS A 115 19.98 -3.12 1.90
C CYS A 115 19.56 -3.05 0.43
N ARG A 116 19.13 -1.87 -0.02
CA ARG A 116 18.80 -1.63 -1.43
C ARG A 116 20.03 -1.70 -2.32
N SER A 117 19.85 -2.24 -3.52
CA SER A 117 20.97 -2.46 -4.45
C SER A 117 21.56 -1.16 -4.98
N ASP A 118 20.76 -0.11 -5.14
CA ASP A 118 21.17 1.11 -5.86
C ASP A 118 22.01 2.08 -5.01
N ASP A 119 21.73 2.18 -3.71
CA ASP A 119 22.37 3.16 -2.83
C ASP A 119 22.77 2.61 -1.45
N GLY A 120 22.59 1.31 -1.23
CA GLY A 120 22.98 0.65 0.02
C GLY A 120 22.14 1.04 1.24
N PHE A 121 21.00 1.73 1.05
CA PHE A 121 20.13 2.13 2.15
C PHE A 121 19.58 0.90 2.88
N GLU A 122 19.69 0.90 4.22
CA GLU A 122 19.14 -0.13 5.08
C GLU A 122 17.82 0.35 5.71
N PRO A 123 16.71 -0.39 5.55
CA PRO A 123 15.44 -0.04 6.16
C PRO A 123 15.50 0.03 7.69
N LEU A 124 14.79 1.00 8.27
CA LEU A 124 14.60 1.07 9.71
C LEU A 124 13.65 -0.04 10.18
N GLN A 125 13.69 -0.38 11.47
CA GLN A 125 12.72 -1.32 12.05
C GLN A 125 11.28 -0.82 11.90
N ILE A 126 10.33 -1.76 11.77
CA ILE A 126 8.91 -1.42 11.73
C ILE A 126 8.52 -0.82 13.08
N PRO A 127 7.90 0.38 13.10
CA PRO A 127 7.37 0.97 14.33
C PRO A 127 6.41 0.01 15.06
N LEU A 128 6.58 -0.14 16.38
CA LEU A 128 5.79 -1.11 17.19
C LEU A 128 4.27 -0.85 17.12
N ASN A 129 3.87 0.41 17.03
CA ASN A 129 2.49 0.82 16.83
C ASN A 129 1.92 0.34 15.48
N PHE A 130 2.73 0.23 14.42
CA PHE A 130 2.29 -0.34 13.14
C PHE A 130 2.07 -1.85 13.25
N ILE A 131 2.99 -2.56 13.91
CA ILE A 131 2.84 -4.00 14.20
C ILE A 131 1.55 -4.24 15.01
N HIS A 132 1.35 -3.48 16.09
CA HIS A 132 0.17 -3.61 16.94
C HIS A 132 -1.13 -3.31 16.19
N LEU A 133 -1.13 -2.30 15.31
CA LEU A 133 -2.28 -1.99 14.47
C LEU A 133 -2.63 -3.17 13.55
N VAL A 134 -1.64 -3.78 12.91
CA VAL A 134 -1.84 -4.95 12.02
C VAL A 134 -2.41 -6.13 12.80
N GLU A 135 -1.81 -6.50 13.93
CA GLU A 135 -2.28 -7.59 14.77
C GLU A 135 -3.73 -7.38 15.23
N THR A 136 -4.07 -6.13 15.60
CA THR A 136 -5.42 -5.77 16.05
C THR A 136 -6.42 -5.79 14.88
N ALA A 137 -6.03 -5.29 13.71
CA ALA A 137 -6.87 -5.30 12.51
C ALA A 137 -7.19 -6.72 12.05
N ILE A 138 -6.20 -7.63 12.07
CA ILE A 138 -6.39 -9.05 11.75
C ILE A 138 -7.34 -9.70 12.77
N LYS A 139 -7.12 -9.49 14.08
CA LYS A 139 -8.01 -10.02 15.13
C LYS A 139 -9.46 -9.56 14.96
N ASP A 140 -9.66 -8.27 14.70
CA ASP A 140 -11.00 -7.73 14.43
C ASP A 140 -11.62 -8.33 13.17
N ALA A 141 -10.84 -8.47 12.09
CA ALA A 141 -11.28 -9.09 10.86
C ALA A 141 -11.71 -10.55 11.05
N GLN A 142 -10.90 -11.35 11.75
CA GLN A 142 -11.24 -12.72 12.13
C GLN A 142 -12.57 -12.76 12.92
N ALA A 143 -12.75 -11.88 13.90
CA ALA A 143 -14.00 -11.79 14.67
C ALA A 143 -15.21 -11.40 13.80
N TYR A 144 -15.03 -10.51 12.82
CA TYR A 144 -16.07 -10.12 11.87
C TYR A 144 -16.45 -11.24 10.90
N LEU A 145 -15.47 -11.98 10.37
CA LEU A 145 -15.71 -13.15 9.53
C LEU A 145 -16.46 -14.25 10.32
N LYS A 146 -16.11 -14.46 11.60
CA LYS A 146 -16.78 -15.45 12.48
C LYS A 146 -18.24 -15.11 12.79
N LYS A 147 -18.63 -13.84 12.82
CA LYS A 147 -20.01 -13.43 13.18
C LYS A 147 -20.93 -13.13 11.99
N ASP A 148 -20.39 -12.89 10.79
CA ASP A 148 -21.22 -12.51 9.64
C ASP A 148 -21.93 -13.72 9.02
N MET A 149 -23.20 -13.90 9.39
CA MET A 149 -24.02 -15.03 8.92
C MET A 149 -24.28 -15.02 7.41
N ARG A 150 -24.30 -13.84 6.76
CA ARG A 150 -24.48 -13.77 5.30
C ARG A 150 -23.26 -14.30 4.58
N PHE A 151 -22.07 -13.94 5.09
CA PHE A 151 -20.81 -14.47 4.60
C PHE A 151 -20.78 -16.01 4.76
N LYS A 152 -21.06 -16.52 5.97
CA LYS A 152 -21.11 -17.98 6.20
C LYS A 152 -22.06 -18.72 5.26
N LYS A 153 -23.24 -18.14 4.98
CA LYS A 153 -24.20 -18.75 4.05
C LYS A 153 -23.69 -18.75 2.60
N LYS A 154 -23.07 -17.66 2.16
CA LYS A 154 -22.59 -17.51 0.78
C LYS A 154 -21.37 -18.41 0.50
N TYR A 155 -20.49 -18.57 1.49
CA TYR A 155 -19.23 -19.31 1.37
C TYR A 155 -19.25 -20.60 2.21
N ALA A 156 -20.42 -21.22 2.40
CA ALA A 156 -20.59 -22.42 3.23
C ALA A 156 -19.79 -23.66 2.74
N HIS A 157 -19.31 -23.63 1.49
CA HIS A 157 -18.52 -24.68 0.85
C HIS A 157 -17.01 -24.43 0.96
N ALA A 158 -16.58 -23.19 1.23
CA ALA A 158 -15.21 -22.95 1.62
C ALA A 158 -15.08 -23.55 3.03
N CYS A 159 -14.08 -24.42 3.25
CA CYS A 159 -13.55 -24.52 4.61
C CYS A 159 -13.26 -23.07 5.00
N LEU A 160 -13.94 -22.57 6.03
CA LEU A 160 -13.76 -21.19 6.47
C LEU A 160 -12.35 -21.12 7.08
N ASP A 161 -11.34 -21.09 6.21
CA ASP A 161 -9.95 -20.97 6.57
C ASP A 161 -9.82 -19.59 7.19
N GLU A 162 -9.59 -19.63 8.51
CA GLU A 162 -9.52 -18.44 9.31
C GLU A 162 -8.36 -17.60 8.75
N LEU A 163 -8.65 -16.35 8.38
CA LEU A 163 -7.63 -15.38 7.98
C LEU A 163 -6.42 -15.53 8.92
N PRO A 164 -5.25 -15.97 8.46
CA PRO A 164 -4.16 -16.35 9.36
C PRO A 164 -3.69 -15.16 10.18
N SER A 165 -3.30 -15.43 11.43
CA SER A 165 -2.55 -14.44 12.19
C SER A 165 -1.13 -14.33 11.63
N MET A 166 -0.62 -13.11 11.54
CA MET A 166 0.77 -12.85 11.16
C MET A 166 1.34 -11.73 12.02
N ARG A 167 2.67 -11.66 12.08
CA ARG A 167 3.41 -10.53 12.61
C ARG A 167 4.26 -9.95 11.48
N PRO A 168 3.95 -8.74 10.99
CA PRO A 168 4.64 -8.22 9.81
C PRO A 168 6.12 -7.99 10.11
N ASP A 169 6.95 -8.37 9.16
CA ASP A 169 8.40 -8.14 9.17
C ASP A 169 8.86 -7.27 7.98
N ILE A 170 7.93 -6.89 7.09
CA ILE A 170 8.07 -5.75 6.19
C ILE A 170 6.87 -4.79 6.26
N CYS A 171 7.14 -3.49 6.11
CA CYS A 171 6.17 -2.47 5.75
C CYS A 171 6.69 -1.69 4.54
N VAL A 172 5.98 -1.75 3.42
CA VAL A 172 6.23 -0.93 2.23
C VAL A 172 5.30 0.28 2.29
N ALA A 173 5.87 1.49 2.35
CA ALA A 173 5.10 2.72 2.37
C ALA A 173 5.17 3.39 0.99
N ASN A 174 4.02 3.46 0.33
CA ASN A 174 3.82 4.03 -0.99
C ASN A 174 3.10 5.37 -0.87
N PHE A 175 3.73 6.44 -1.37
CA PHE A 175 3.11 7.74 -1.53
C PHE A 175 2.78 7.97 -3.00
N TYR A 176 1.47 8.08 -3.29
CA TYR A 176 0.93 8.42 -4.59
C TYR A 176 0.68 9.92 -4.68
N SER A 177 1.25 10.55 -5.70
CA SER A 177 0.88 11.89 -6.11
C SER A 177 -0.54 11.88 -6.73
N PRO A 178 -1.17 13.05 -6.97
CA PRO A 178 -2.44 13.14 -7.70
C PRO A 178 -2.55 12.36 -9.01
N TYR A 179 -1.42 12.18 -9.69
CA TYR A 179 -1.33 11.51 -10.99
C TYR A 179 -0.73 10.10 -10.87
N GLY A 180 -0.40 9.70 -9.64
CA GLY A 180 0.13 8.38 -9.33
C GLY A 180 -0.91 7.30 -9.59
N HIS A 181 -0.44 6.22 -10.21
CA HIS A 181 -1.17 4.99 -10.40
C HIS A 181 -0.20 3.83 -10.22
N PHE A 182 -0.71 2.65 -9.90
CA PHE A 182 0.08 1.43 -9.81
C PHE A 182 -0.54 0.33 -10.64
N VAL A 183 0.32 -0.31 -11.42
CA VAL A 183 -0.06 -1.38 -12.33
C VAL A 183 -0.57 -2.58 -11.56
N LEU A 184 -1.51 -3.29 -12.17
CA LEU A 184 -2.06 -4.52 -11.64
C LEU A 184 -0.97 -5.57 -11.42
N HIS A 185 -0.83 -6.05 -10.19
CA HIS A 185 0.21 -7.00 -9.78
C HIS A 185 -0.32 -7.97 -8.72
N GLN A 186 0.49 -8.95 -8.37
CA GLN A 186 0.29 -9.82 -7.21
C GLN A 186 1.45 -9.62 -6.25
N ASP A 187 1.16 -9.77 -4.96
CA ASP A 187 2.20 -9.91 -3.94
C ASP A 187 2.60 -11.38 -3.87
N CYS A 188 3.60 -11.78 -4.65
CA CYS A 188 4.05 -13.17 -4.78
C CYS A 188 5.55 -13.38 -4.60
N ASP A 189 6.26 -12.35 -4.10
CA ASP A 189 7.70 -12.43 -3.84
C ASP A 189 8.01 -13.02 -2.45
N GLU A 190 6.99 -13.22 -1.59
CA GLU A 190 7.17 -13.78 -0.24
C GLU A 190 7.55 -15.28 -0.27
N SER A 191 8.04 -15.81 0.86
CA SER A 191 8.43 -17.22 0.94
C SER A 191 7.27 -18.16 0.60
N SER A 192 7.59 -19.33 0.04
CA SER A 192 6.59 -20.35 -0.28
C SER A 192 5.75 -20.76 0.94
N ASP A 193 6.35 -20.80 2.13
CA ASP A 193 5.65 -21.07 3.40
C ASP A 193 4.66 -19.95 3.76
N SER A 194 5.02 -18.68 3.56
CA SER A 194 4.11 -17.54 3.77
C SER A 194 2.92 -17.58 2.81
N LEU A 195 3.18 -17.86 1.53
CA LEU A 195 2.17 -17.94 0.48
C LEU A 195 1.23 -19.14 0.65
N GLU A 196 1.77 -20.33 0.94
CA GLU A 196 1.00 -21.56 1.15
C GLU A 196 0.10 -21.47 2.38
N LYS A 197 0.58 -20.85 3.47
CA LYS A 197 -0.24 -20.55 4.65
C LYS A 197 -1.29 -19.47 4.41
N GLY A 198 -1.23 -18.76 3.28
CA GLY A 198 -2.13 -17.64 2.99
C GLY A 198 -1.96 -16.46 3.94
N LEU A 199 -0.76 -16.24 4.50
CA LEU A 199 -0.52 -15.15 5.48
C LEU A 199 -0.93 -13.80 4.88
N PRO A 200 -1.79 -13.01 5.54
CA PRO A 200 -2.46 -11.90 4.86
C PRO A 200 -1.52 -10.75 4.51
N VAL A 201 -1.96 -9.93 3.57
CA VAL A 201 -1.46 -8.58 3.35
C VAL A 201 -2.40 -7.60 4.03
N VAL A 202 -1.86 -6.65 4.79
CA VAL A 202 -2.62 -5.56 5.41
C VAL A 202 -2.23 -4.23 4.79
N SER A 203 -3.14 -3.63 4.03
CA SER A 203 -2.98 -2.33 3.38
C SER A 203 -3.74 -1.26 4.16
N ILE A 204 -3.01 -0.24 4.64
CA ILE A 204 -3.55 0.90 5.39
C ILE A 204 -3.51 2.14 4.50
N SER A 205 -4.62 2.87 4.43
CA SER A 205 -4.73 4.06 3.58
C SER A 205 -4.92 5.34 4.37
N VAL A 206 -4.18 6.39 4.01
CA VAL A 206 -4.20 7.72 4.64
C VAL A 206 -4.09 8.80 3.57
N GLY A 207 -4.98 9.79 3.55
CA GLY A 207 -4.96 10.88 2.56
C GLY A 207 -6.16 10.90 1.62
N ASP A 208 -5.93 11.32 0.37
CA ASP A 208 -6.96 11.32 -0.68
C ASP A 208 -7.49 9.90 -0.93
N GLU A 209 -8.77 9.75 -1.24
CA GLU A 209 -9.39 8.48 -1.60
C GLU A 209 -8.72 7.86 -2.84
N ALA A 210 -8.54 6.54 -2.82
CA ALA A 210 -7.96 5.78 -3.92
C ALA A 210 -8.96 4.74 -4.45
N LEU A 211 -8.95 4.53 -5.77
CA LEU A 211 -9.70 3.47 -6.42
C LEU A 211 -8.84 2.21 -6.50
N PHE A 212 -9.15 1.23 -5.66
CA PHE A 212 -8.43 -0.04 -5.57
C PHE A 212 -9.14 -1.12 -6.39
N TYR A 213 -8.45 -1.63 -7.41
CA TYR A 213 -8.92 -2.73 -8.24
C TYR A 213 -8.44 -4.06 -7.68
N TYR A 214 -9.27 -5.09 -7.80
CA TYR A 214 -8.93 -6.45 -7.37
C TYR A 214 -9.68 -7.53 -8.15
N GLY A 215 -9.07 -8.70 -8.28
CA GLY A 215 -9.69 -9.89 -8.86
C GLY A 215 -8.75 -11.08 -8.97
N HIS A 216 -9.26 -12.21 -9.44
CA HIS A 216 -8.48 -13.46 -9.59
C HIS A 216 -7.82 -13.59 -10.97
N THR A 217 -7.95 -12.58 -11.83
CA THR A 217 -7.37 -12.58 -13.19
C THR A 217 -6.78 -11.23 -13.52
N ARG A 218 -5.77 -11.20 -14.39
CA ARG A 218 -5.17 -9.96 -14.90
C ARG A 218 -6.06 -9.17 -15.89
N ASP A 219 -7.20 -9.74 -16.31
CA ASP A 219 -8.12 -9.07 -17.25
C ASP A 219 -8.93 -7.96 -16.55
N GLU A 220 -8.61 -6.70 -16.86
CA GLU A 220 -9.23 -5.51 -16.25
C GLU A 220 -10.75 -5.49 -16.32
N ARG A 221 -11.34 -6.09 -17.37
CA ARG A 221 -12.80 -6.17 -17.56
C ARG A 221 -13.50 -7.06 -16.53
N LYS A 222 -12.75 -7.93 -15.86
CA LYS A 222 -13.24 -8.86 -14.82
C LYS A 222 -12.91 -8.40 -13.41
N LEU A 223 -12.18 -7.29 -13.26
CA LEU A 223 -11.80 -6.77 -11.96
C LEU A 223 -13.00 -6.10 -11.29
N SER A 224 -13.10 -6.33 -9.98
CA SER A 224 -13.92 -5.52 -9.10
C SER A 224 -13.11 -4.33 -8.60
N TYR A 225 -13.79 -3.31 -8.09
CA TYR A 225 -13.12 -2.17 -7.46
C TYR A 225 -13.78 -1.79 -6.14
N VAL A 226 -13.01 -1.11 -5.29
CA VAL A 226 -13.49 -0.52 -4.04
C VAL A 226 -12.82 0.83 -3.83
N HIS A 227 -13.61 1.79 -3.36
CA HIS A 227 -13.10 3.08 -2.91
C HIS A 227 -12.50 2.92 -1.52
N ILE A 228 -11.20 3.19 -1.39
CA ILE A 228 -10.46 3.15 -0.13
C ILE A 228 -10.22 4.58 0.32
N LYS A 229 -10.80 4.97 1.45
CA LYS A 229 -10.74 6.33 2.01
C LYS A 229 -9.69 6.42 3.11
N SER A 230 -9.36 7.65 3.52
CA SER A 230 -8.46 7.89 4.65
C SER A 230 -8.94 7.19 5.93
N GLY A 231 -8.03 6.42 6.55
CA GLY A 231 -8.27 5.64 7.75
C GLY A 231 -8.89 4.27 7.50
N ASP A 232 -9.08 3.87 6.25
CA ASP A 232 -9.50 2.51 5.90
C ASP A 232 -8.31 1.54 5.97
N VAL A 233 -8.61 0.27 6.26
CA VAL A 233 -7.68 -0.86 6.21
C VAL A 233 -8.28 -1.96 5.34
N LEU A 234 -7.54 -2.43 4.36
CA LEU A 234 -7.88 -3.57 3.53
C LEU A 234 -7.01 -4.76 3.90
N ILE A 235 -7.62 -5.93 4.09
CA ILE A 235 -6.88 -7.15 4.42
C ILE A 235 -7.25 -8.23 3.43
N TYR A 236 -6.24 -8.85 2.82
CA TYR A 236 -6.39 -9.97 1.89
C TYR A 236 -5.39 -11.07 2.20
N GLY A 237 -5.91 -12.24 2.57
CA GLY A 237 -5.14 -13.46 2.81
C GLY A 237 -5.92 -14.67 2.34
N ASP A 238 -5.41 -15.86 2.69
CA ASP A 238 -6.05 -17.14 2.36
C ASP A 238 -6.42 -17.23 0.85
N GLU A 239 -7.66 -17.54 0.47
CA GLU A 239 -8.09 -17.60 -0.94
C GLU A 239 -7.86 -16.28 -1.73
N SER A 240 -7.80 -15.15 -1.02
CA SER A 240 -7.50 -13.84 -1.61
C SER A 240 -6.04 -13.44 -1.51
N ARG A 241 -5.13 -14.29 -1.00
CA ARG A 241 -3.72 -13.92 -0.80
C ARG A 241 -3.01 -13.53 -2.09
N LEU A 242 -3.39 -14.15 -3.20
CA LEU A 242 -2.80 -13.95 -4.53
C LEU A 242 -3.76 -13.28 -5.50
N ILE A 243 -4.65 -12.40 -5.03
CA ILE A 243 -5.45 -11.57 -5.95
C ILE A 243 -4.55 -10.63 -6.75
N TYR A 244 -4.88 -10.46 -8.02
CA TYR A 244 -4.40 -9.33 -8.79
C TYR A 244 -5.02 -8.06 -8.23
N HIS A 245 -4.20 -7.05 -7.95
CA HIS A 245 -4.67 -5.79 -7.39
C HIS A 245 -3.78 -4.60 -7.78
N GLY A 246 -4.32 -3.38 -7.59
CA GLY A 246 -3.61 -2.15 -7.93
C GLY A 246 -4.43 -0.90 -7.63
N VAL A 247 -3.74 0.23 -7.49
CA VAL A 247 -4.35 1.55 -7.32
C VAL A 247 -4.43 2.22 -8.68
N ASN A 248 -5.63 2.45 -9.21
CA ASN A 248 -5.78 3.02 -10.55
C ASN A 248 -5.82 4.55 -10.53
N ASN A 249 -6.58 5.14 -9.60
CA ASN A 249 -6.79 6.58 -9.53
C ASN A 249 -6.76 7.10 -8.09
N ILE A 250 -6.19 8.30 -7.92
CA ILE A 250 -6.31 9.10 -6.71
C ILE A 250 -7.38 10.18 -6.92
N CYS A 251 -8.42 10.16 -6.10
CA CYS A 251 -9.50 11.14 -6.12
C CYS A 251 -9.06 12.40 -5.36
N MET A 252 -8.42 13.33 -6.07
CA MET A 252 -7.90 14.59 -5.51
C MET A 252 -8.95 15.35 -4.68
N GLY A 253 -8.55 15.79 -3.48
CA GLY A 253 -9.35 16.69 -2.65
C GLY A 253 -10.52 16.01 -1.92
N SER A 254 -10.56 14.68 -1.90
CA SER A 254 -11.61 13.91 -1.22
C SER A 254 -11.37 13.75 0.28
N ARG A 255 -10.20 14.14 0.79
CA ARG A 255 -9.91 14.23 2.24
C ARG A 255 -10.76 15.29 2.95
N SER A 256 -11.01 15.09 4.24
CA SER A 256 -11.75 16.06 5.06
C SER A 256 -10.88 17.24 5.50
N CYS A 257 -11.51 18.38 5.81
CA CYS A 257 -10.81 19.51 6.44
C CYS A 257 -10.22 19.15 7.81
N GLU A 258 -10.85 18.23 8.54
CA GLU A 258 -10.32 17.68 9.79
C GLU A 258 -8.99 16.95 9.55
N PHE A 259 -8.91 16.15 8.47
CA PHE A 259 -7.69 15.45 8.07
C PHE A 259 -6.55 16.43 7.75
N VAL A 260 -6.80 17.43 6.91
CA VAL A 260 -5.77 18.43 6.54
C VAL A 260 -5.21 19.12 7.80
N ARG A 261 -6.08 19.52 8.72
CA ARG A 261 -5.66 20.18 9.97
C ARG A 261 -4.81 19.29 10.87
N ALA A 262 -5.19 18.02 10.99
CA ALA A 262 -4.54 17.06 11.89
C ALA A 262 -3.23 16.49 11.30
N CYS A 263 -3.26 16.07 10.03
CA CYS A 263 -2.18 15.32 9.40
C CYS A 263 -1.20 16.21 8.61
N ARG A 264 -1.58 17.46 8.28
CA ARG A 264 -0.76 18.39 7.49
C ARG A 264 -0.23 17.79 6.18
N MET A 265 -1.09 16.99 5.56
CA MET A 265 -0.88 16.37 4.26
C MET A 265 -1.91 16.97 3.30
N ASP A 266 -1.44 17.91 2.48
CA ASP A 266 -2.28 18.74 1.63
C ASP A 266 -2.65 18.09 0.30
N VAL A 267 -1.91 17.05 -0.12
CA VAL A 267 -2.14 16.31 -1.37
C VAL A 267 -1.63 14.87 -1.31
N GLY A 268 -2.27 13.98 -2.05
CA GLY A 268 -1.80 12.62 -2.32
C GLY A 268 -2.46 11.54 -1.45
N HIS A 269 -2.02 10.31 -1.65
CA HIS A 269 -2.46 9.13 -0.92
C HIS A 269 -1.24 8.36 -0.40
N LEU A 270 -1.22 8.08 0.89
CA LEU A 270 -0.22 7.24 1.54
C LEU A 270 -0.83 5.86 1.80
N ASN A 271 -0.18 4.83 1.28
CA ASN A 271 -0.54 3.43 1.46
C ASN A 271 0.58 2.69 2.17
N LEU A 272 0.31 2.09 3.33
CA LEU A 272 1.27 1.21 4.02
C LEU A 272 0.84 -0.24 3.80
N ILE A 273 1.70 -1.03 3.19
CA ILE A 273 1.50 -2.46 2.90
C ILE A 273 2.36 -3.26 3.87
N LEU A 274 1.73 -3.93 4.84
CA LEU A 274 2.42 -4.72 5.85
C LEU A 274 2.18 -6.22 5.60
N LYS A 275 3.28 -6.99 5.64
CA LYS A 275 3.33 -8.40 5.25
C LYS A 275 4.35 -9.16 6.09
N GLN A 276 4.24 -10.48 6.14
CA GLN A 276 5.23 -11.38 6.69
C GLN A 276 5.86 -12.21 5.56
N VAL A 277 7.18 -12.12 5.43
CA VAL A 277 7.95 -12.63 4.28
C VAL A 277 8.67 -13.93 4.61
#